data_AF-A0A6P4YJH2-F1
#
_entry.id   AF-A0A6P4YJH2-F1
#
_cell.length_a   1.000
_cell.length_b   1.000
_cell.length_c   1.000
_cell.angle_alpha   90.00
_cell.angle_beta   90.00
_cell.angle_gamma   90.00
#
_symmetry.space_group_name_H-M   'P 1'
#
loop_
_entity.id
_entity.type
_entity.pdbx_description
1 polymer ?
#
loop_
_entity_poly.entity_id
_entity_poly.type
_entity_poly.pdbx_seq_one_letter_code
_entity_poly.pdbx_strand_id
1 'polypeptide(L)'
;MEPLSSWELDKEDICFEHMIGEGEFGHVVRGRLRVPEGYQVLVAAKSIRPDRMTASAVRDFRREMDILARIHEDKEGHPNVVKFYGVLTKSDPQYIVVEYAANEELRRYLW
;
A
#
# COMPACT_ATOMS: atom_id res chain seq x y z
N MET A 1 6.10 -2.57 -20.88
CA MET A 1 5.04 -1.62 -20.52
C MET A 1 4.91 -1.73 -19.01
N GLU A 2 5.23 -0.67 -18.27
CA GLU A 2 5.39 -0.80 -16.81
C GLU A 2 4.06 -1.21 -16.14
N PRO A 3 4.01 -2.35 -15.44
CA PRO A 3 2.78 -2.90 -14.88
C PRO A 3 2.14 -1.94 -13.87
N LEU A 4 2.90 -1.02 -13.29
CA LEU A 4 2.44 -0.08 -12.26
C LEU A 4 1.62 1.08 -12.80
N SER A 5 1.72 1.40 -14.10
CA SER A 5 1.03 2.57 -14.68
C SER A 5 -0.50 2.50 -14.53
N SER A 6 -1.09 1.30 -14.62
CA SER A 6 -2.53 1.10 -14.40
C SER A 6 -2.94 1.07 -12.93
N TRP A 7 -1.98 1.13 -12.02
CA TRP A 7 -2.17 1.11 -10.55
C TRP A 7 -1.78 2.43 -9.89
N GLU A 8 -1.34 3.44 -10.65
CA GLU A 8 -1.03 4.75 -10.09
C GLU A 8 -2.31 5.43 -9.60
N LEU A 9 -2.31 5.87 -8.36
CA LEU A 9 -3.39 6.61 -7.73
C LEU A 9 -3.13 8.12 -7.84
N ASP A 10 -4.20 8.90 -7.78
CA ASP A 10 -4.10 10.34 -7.58
C ASP A 10 -3.98 10.63 -6.07
N LYS A 11 -3.00 11.47 -5.70
CA LYS A 11 -2.73 11.79 -4.29
C LYS A 11 -3.93 12.50 -3.65
N GLU A 12 -4.70 13.21 -4.46
CA GLU A 12 -5.90 13.96 -4.07
C GLU A 12 -7.06 13.04 -3.64
N ASP A 13 -7.05 11.77 -4.07
CA ASP A 13 -8.05 10.79 -3.69
C ASP A 13 -7.74 10.07 -2.37
N ILE A 14 -6.53 10.25 -1.83
CA ILE A 14 -6.15 9.69 -0.54
C ILE A 14 -6.06 10.76 0.56
N CYS A 15 -6.73 10.49 1.67
CA CYS A 15 -6.58 11.24 2.92
C CYS A 15 -5.83 10.38 3.93
N PHE A 16 -4.58 10.73 4.21
CA PHE A 16 -3.77 10.08 5.24
C PHE A 16 -4.26 10.49 6.64
N GLU A 17 -4.35 9.53 7.54
CA GLU A 17 -4.77 9.74 8.92
C GLU A 17 -3.57 9.62 9.87
N HIS A 18 -3.45 8.51 10.61
CA HIS A 18 -2.41 8.29 11.62
C HIS A 18 -1.56 7.06 11.29
N MET A 19 -0.34 7.04 11.84
CA MET A 19 0.55 5.88 11.74
C MET A 19 -0.03 4.71 12.54
N ILE A 20 -0.06 3.53 11.91
CA ILE A 20 -0.59 2.29 12.50
C ILE A 20 0.47 1.21 12.67
N GLY A 21 1.64 1.38 12.05
CA GLY A 21 2.74 0.45 12.19
C GLY A 21 4.07 1.07 11.80
N GLU A 22 5.10 0.74 12.57
CA GLU A 22 6.49 0.99 12.25
C GLU A 22 7.22 -0.34 12.40
N GLY A 23 7.74 -0.85 11.28
CA GLY A 23 8.48 -2.10 11.26
C GLY A 23 9.88 -1.93 10.70
N GLU A 24 10.59 -3.05 10.57
CA GLU A 24 11.90 -3.11 9.90
C GLU A 24 11.81 -2.63 8.43
N PHE A 25 10.65 -2.82 7.80
CA PHE A 25 10.44 -2.66 6.36
C PHE A 25 9.82 -1.32 5.93
N GLY A 26 9.34 -0.48 6.86
CA GLY A 26 8.63 0.74 6.48
C GLY A 26 7.77 1.38 7.56
N HIS A 27 7.23 2.55 7.22
CA HIS A 27 6.10 3.17 7.92
C HIS A 27 4.80 2.71 7.28
N VAL A 28 3.78 2.44 8.09
CA VAL A 28 2.42 2.16 7.63
C VAL A 28 1.47 3.17 8.24
N VAL A 29 0.75 3.88 7.37
CA VAL A 29 -0.20 4.93 7.73
C VAL A 29 -1.60 4.48 7.31
N ARG A 30 -2.58 4.62 8.20
CA ARG A 30 -3.99 4.42 7.85
C ARG A 30 -4.46 5.62 7.02
N GLY A 31 -5.32 5.37 6.04
CA GLY A 31 -5.93 6.42 5.26
C GLY A 31 -7.32 6.06 4.76
N ARG A 32 -7.94 7.02 4.09
CA ARG A 32 -9.18 6.85 3.33
C ARG A 32 -8.91 7.12 1.86
N LEU A 33 -9.23 6.16 1.01
CA LEU A 33 -9.13 6.29 -0.43
C LEU A 33 -10.53 6.49 -1.02
N ARG A 34 -10.72 7.51 -1.85
CA ARG A 34 -11.90 7.64 -2.72
C ARG A 34 -11.71 6.71 -3.92
N VAL A 35 -12.61 5.74 -4.08
CA VAL A 35 -12.58 4.80 -5.22
C VAL A 35 -13.41 5.36 -6.39
N PRO A 36 -13.25 4.84 -7.63
CA PRO A 36 -13.96 5.34 -8.81
C PRO A 36 -15.49 5.38 -8.67
N GLU A 37 -16.06 4.51 -7.84
CA GLU A 37 -17.49 4.45 -7.52
C GLU A 37 -17.96 5.61 -6.61
N GLY A 38 -17.05 6.45 -6.13
CA GLY A 38 -17.33 7.68 -5.40
C GLY A 38 -17.40 7.56 -3.88
N TYR A 39 -17.40 6.35 -3.32
CA TYR A 39 -17.34 6.14 -1.87
C TYR A 39 -15.89 6.06 -1.36
N GLN A 40 -15.73 6.09 -0.04
CA GLN A 40 -14.43 5.96 0.61
C GLN A 40 -14.23 4.59 1.23
N VAL A 41 -13.02 4.05 1.10
CA VAL A 41 -12.57 2.80 1.75
C VAL A 41 -11.40 3.07 2.68
N LEU A 42 -11.29 2.27 3.74
CA LEU A 42 -10.11 2.30 4.61
C LEU A 42 -8.95 1.57 3.94
N VAL A 43 -7.79 2.22 3.95
CA VAL A 43 -6.55 1.70 3.35
C VAL A 43 -5.39 1.79 4.33
N ALA A 44 -4.40 0.92 4.13
CA ALA A 44 -3.08 1.02 4.70
C ALA A 44 -2.10 1.45 3.60
N ALA A 45 -1.38 2.55 3.84
CA ALA A 45 -0.38 3.08 2.95
C ALA A 45 1.02 2.84 3.54
N LYS A 46 1.81 1.99 2.87
CA LYS A 46 3.16 1.63 3.29
C LYS A 46 4.19 2.46 2.53
N SER A 47 5.17 3.03 3.24
CA SER A 47 6.31 3.75 2.66
C SER A 47 7.63 3.32 3.29
N ILE A 48 8.74 3.59 2.59
CA ILE A 48 10.09 3.38 3.14
C ILE A 48 10.33 4.43 4.23
N ARG A 49 10.95 4.01 5.33
CA ARG A 49 11.36 4.96 6.37
C ARG A 49 12.45 5.91 5.85
N PRO A 50 12.37 7.22 6.10
CA PRO A 50 13.39 8.17 5.65
C PRO A 50 14.81 7.82 6.13
N ASP A 51 14.94 7.28 7.35
CA ASP A 51 16.22 6.91 7.96
C ASP A 51 16.79 5.56 7.49
N ARG A 52 16.01 4.77 6.72
CA ARG A 52 16.40 3.45 6.19
C ARG A 52 16.46 3.41 4.66
N MET A 53 16.40 4.56 4.02
CA MET A 53 16.39 4.67 2.56
C MET A 53 17.76 4.32 1.96
N THR A 54 17.93 3.05 1.62
CA THR A 54 19.10 2.50 0.92
C THR A 54 18.70 2.05 -0.48
N ALA A 55 19.67 1.94 -1.40
CA ALA A 55 19.38 1.44 -2.75
C ALA A 55 18.75 0.03 -2.75
N SER A 56 19.13 -0.83 -1.80
CA SER A 56 18.50 -2.14 -1.61
C SER A 56 17.06 -2.01 -1.13
N ALA A 57 16.79 -1.16 -0.12
CA ALA A 57 15.43 -0.95 0.38
C ALA A 57 14.50 -0.40 -0.72
N VAL A 58 14.97 0.54 -1.54
CA VAL A 58 14.20 1.08 -2.67
C VAL A 58 13.90 -0.01 -3.71
N ARG A 59 14.88 -0.84 -4.04
CA ARG A 59 14.68 -1.96 -4.98
C ARG A 59 13.69 -2.98 -4.43
N ASP A 60 13.80 -3.34 -3.16
CA ASP A 60 12.95 -4.33 -2.53
C ASP A 60 11.50 -3.81 -2.41
N PHE A 61 11.33 -2.51 -2.13
CA PHE A 61 10.03 -1.83 -2.14
C PHE A 61 9.38 -1.80 -3.52
N ARG A 62 10.15 -1.49 -4.59
CA ARG A 62 9.64 -1.57 -5.98
C ARG A 62 9.27 -3.00 -6.37
N ARG A 63 10.06 -3.98 -5.94
CA ARG A 63 9.74 -5.40 -6.16
C ARG A 63 8.42 -5.79 -5.49
N GLU A 64 8.13 -5.27 -4.30
CA GLU A 64 6.85 -5.48 -3.62
C GLU A 64 5.69 -4.89 -4.43
N MET A 65 5.84 -3.66 -4.97
CA MET A 65 4.86 -3.06 -5.88
C MET A 65 4.57 -3.96 -7.09
N ASP A 66 5.63 -4.44 -7.77
CA ASP A 66 5.51 -5.28 -8.96
C ASP A 66 4.82 -6.62 -8.67
N ILE A 67 5.11 -7.24 -7.52
CA ILE A 67 4.48 -8.49 -7.10
C ILE A 67 2.99 -8.25 -6.85
N LEU A 68 2.62 -7.22 -6.08
CA LEU A 68 1.23 -6.91 -5.78
C LEU A 68 0.42 -6.58 -7.04
N ALA A 69 1.01 -5.83 -7.98
CA ALA A 69 0.38 -5.51 -9.26
C ALA A 69 0.14 -6.75 -10.13
N ARG A 70 1.09 -7.70 -10.16
CA ARG A 70 0.98 -8.94 -10.94
C ARG A 70 -0.04 -9.92 -10.36
N ILE A 71 -0.06 -10.11 -9.04
CA ILE A 71 -1.02 -11.03 -8.42
C ILE A 71 -2.47 -10.52 -8.49
N HIS A 72 -2.66 -9.22 -8.77
CA HIS A 72 -3.97 -8.59 -8.96
C HIS A 72 -4.24 -8.18 -10.41
N GLU A 73 -3.52 -8.74 -11.40
CA GLU A 73 -3.64 -8.35 -12.82
C GLU A 73 -5.07 -8.49 -13.36
N ASP A 74 -5.85 -9.45 -12.85
CA ASP A 74 -7.26 -9.66 -13.20
C ASP A 74 -8.24 -8.69 -12.53
N LYS A 75 -7.75 -7.84 -11.61
CA LYS A 75 -8.52 -6.88 -10.77
C LYS A 75 -9.56 -7.49 -9.83
N GLU A 76 -9.74 -8.80 -9.85
CA GLU A 76 -10.69 -9.52 -8.98
C GLU A 76 -10.04 -9.85 -7.62
N GLY A 77 -8.72 -10.08 -7.61
CA GLY A 77 -7.98 -10.41 -6.39
C GLY A 77 -8.42 -11.73 -5.75
N HIS A 78 -7.96 -12.00 -4.53
CA HIS A 78 -8.30 -13.22 -3.80
C HIS A 78 -8.75 -12.90 -2.36
N PRO A 79 -9.81 -13.52 -1.82
CA PRO A 79 -10.37 -13.18 -0.51
C PRO A 79 -9.43 -13.40 0.69
N ASN A 80 -8.32 -14.10 0.50
CA ASN A 80 -7.29 -14.34 1.54
C ASN A 80 -5.97 -13.61 1.28
N VAL A 81 -5.93 -12.71 0.30
CA VAL A 81 -4.82 -11.81 0.03
C VAL A 81 -5.33 -10.40 0.21
N VAL A 82 -4.58 -9.55 0.91
CA VAL A 82 -4.98 -8.15 1.11
C VAL A 82 -5.24 -7.49 -0.24
N LYS A 83 -6.40 -6.84 -0.39
CA LYS A 83 -6.74 -6.19 -1.65
C LYS A 83 -5.72 -5.09 -1.97
N PHE A 84 -5.15 -5.14 -3.16
CA PHE A 84 -4.29 -4.07 -3.67
C PHE A 84 -5.14 -2.97 -4.31
N TYR A 85 -4.93 -1.72 -3.86
CA TYR A 85 -5.63 -0.56 -4.41
C TYR A 85 -4.76 0.23 -5.40
N GLY A 86 -3.45 0.25 -5.19
CA GLY A 86 -2.53 0.89 -6.12
C GLY A 86 -1.27 1.42 -5.45
N VAL A 87 -0.59 2.32 -6.15
CA VAL A 87 0.66 2.95 -5.74
C VAL A 87 0.61 4.45 -5.93
N LEU A 88 1.39 5.17 -5.12
CA LEU A 88 1.70 6.58 -5.32
C LEU A 88 3.20 6.68 -5.58
N THR A 89 3.61 6.54 -6.83
CA THR A 89 5.03 6.59 -7.21
C THR A 89 5.50 8.01 -7.49
N LYS A 90 4.56 8.92 -7.78
CA LYS A 90 4.81 10.35 -8.04
C LYS A 90 4.84 11.21 -6.77
N SER A 91 4.50 10.65 -5.60
CA SER A 91 4.57 11.36 -4.33
C SER A 91 5.92 11.17 -3.64
N ASP A 92 6.24 12.08 -2.71
CA ASP A 92 7.32 11.93 -1.74
C ASP A 92 6.74 11.95 -0.31
N PRO A 93 6.87 10.85 0.47
CA PRO A 93 7.44 9.56 0.05
C PRO A 93 6.51 8.81 -0.92
N GLN A 94 7.03 7.73 -1.53
CA GLN A 94 6.23 6.80 -2.34
C GLN A 94 5.42 5.86 -1.45
N TYR A 95 4.24 5.43 -1.92
CA TYR A 95 3.37 4.53 -1.17
C TYR A 95 2.91 3.30 -1.96
N ILE A 96 2.77 2.18 -1.26
CA ILE A 96 1.95 1.03 -1.63
C ILE A 96 0.64 1.14 -0.85
N VAL A 97 -0.50 1.09 -1.53
CA VAL A 97 -1.82 1.24 -0.93
C VAL A 97 -2.59 -0.09 -1.02
N VAL A 98 -2.90 -0.66 0.14
CA VAL A 98 -3.61 -1.94 0.29
C VAL A 98 -4.77 -1.81 1.27
N GLU A 99 -5.59 -2.85 1.34
CA GLU A 99 -6.64 -3.00 2.34
C GLU A 99 -6.13 -2.82 3.77
N TYR A 100 -6.89 -2.06 4.56
CA TYR A 100 -6.65 -1.96 5.99
C TYR A 100 -7.24 -3.17 6.72
N ALA A 101 -6.37 -4.03 7.24
CA ALA A 101 -6.75 -5.15 8.10
C ALA A 101 -6.98 -4.69 9.55
N ALA A 102 -8.24 -4.50 9.95
CA ALA A 102 -8.62 -3.92 11.24
C ALA A 102 -8.22 -4.74 12.48
N ASN A 103 -8.02 -6.06 12.32
CA ASN A 103 -7.62 -6.96 13.42
C ASN A 103 -6.10 -7.12 13.54
N GLU A 104 -5.34 -6.27 12.86
CA GLU A 104 -3.87 -6.26 12.89
C GLU A 104 -3.24 -7.59 12.41
N GLU A 105 -2.00 -7.86 12.81
CA GLU A 105 -1.31 -9.10 12.49
C GLU A 105 -1.88 -10.30 13.26
N LEU A 106 -1.97 -11.45 12.59
CA LEU A 106 -2.58 -12.65 13.16
C LEU A 106 -1.91 -13.11 14.48
N ARG A 107 -0.58 -12.95 14.59
CA ARG A 107 0.15 -13.33 15.81
C ARG A 107 -0.35 -12.54 17.01
N ARG A 108 -0.37 -11.21 16.89
CA ARG A 108 -0.86 -10.29 17.93
C ARG A 108 -2.35 -10.46 18.21
N TYR A 109 -3.14 -10.82 17.20
CA TYR A 109 -4.56 -11.13 17.40
C TYR A 109 -4.77 -12.37 18.27
N LEU A 110 -3.90 -13.38 18.13
CA LEU A 110 -4.06 -14.65 18.84
C LEU A 110 -3.41 -14.67 20.23
N TRP A 111 -2.28 -13.96 20.44
CA TRP A 111 -1.58 -13.90 21.72
C TRP A 111 -0.65 -12.69 21.86
#